data_AF-A0A401ZM95-F1
#
_entry.id   AF-A0A401ZM95-F1
#
_cell.length_a   1.000
_cell.length_b   1.000
_cell.length_c   1.000
_cell.angle_alpha   90.00
_cell.angle_beta   90.00
_cell.angle_gamma   90.00
#
_symmetry.space_group_name_H-M   'P 1'
#
loop_
_entity.id
_entity.type
_entity.pdbx_description
1 polymer ?
#
loop_
_entity_poly.entity_id
_entity_poly.type
_entity_poly.pdbx_seq_one_letter_code
_entity_poly.pdbx_strand_id
1 'polypeptide(L)'
;MQVATPTTSVSKTSLWIGRVLSALAALFLLFDGITHVVQISPVVDSLNQLGYPVNLALVLGVMELVCLAVYVFPATSVLGAILLTGYLGGAISAHLRLGDPLFSTTLFPVYIGILIWGGLYLRDERVRALFTARKEH
;
A
#
# COMPACT_ATOMS: atom_id res chain seq x y z
N MET A 1 1.83 -16.02 42.01
CA MET A 1 2.84 -15.11 41.45
C MET A 1 2.31 -14.64 40.09
N GLN A 2 1.88 -13.38 39.98
CA GLN A 2 1.43 -12.79 38.71
C GLN A 2 2.67 -12.30 37.95
N VAL A 3 2.97 -12.93 36.81
CA VAL A 3 4.00 -12.45 35.89
C VAL A 3 3.43 -11.22 35.21
N ALA A 4 3.88 -10.04 35.60
CA ALA A 4 3.56 -8.80 34.92
C ALA A 4 4.23 -8.82 33.53
N THR A 5 3.45 -8.97 32.47
CA THR A 5 3.94 -8.85 31.10
C THR A 5 4.37 -7.40 30.88
N PRO A 6 5.63 -7.11 30.50
CA PRO A 6 6.05 -5.75 30.24
C PRO A 6 5.30 -5.21 29.02
N THR A 7 4.38 -4.28 29.23
CA THR A 7 3.78 -3.49 28.14
C THR A 7 4.82 -2.50 27.66
N THR A 8 5.62 -2.86 26.67
CA THR A 8 6.55 -1.93 26.01
C THR A 8 5.74 -0.87 25.28
N SER A 9 5.52 0.28 25.93
CA SER A 9 4.81 1.42 25.36
C SER A 9 5.50 1.88 24.07
N VAL A 10 4.75 2.04 22.97
CA VAL A 10 5.29 2.52 21.69
C VAL A 10 5.91 3.92 21.89
N SER A 11 7.14 4.12 21.42
CA SER A 11 7.77 5.44 21.52
C SER A 11 7.03 6.47 20.65
N LYS A 12 6.93 7.72 21.13
CA LYS A 12 6.31 8.82 20.38
C LYS A 12 6.95 9.02 19.00
N THR A 13 8.26 8.77 18.89
CA THR A 13 9.02 8.82 17.65
C THR A 13 8.54 7.77 16.65
N SER A 14 8.33 6.52 17.09
CA SER A 14 7.80 5.43 16.23
C SER A 14 6.44 5.80 15.66
N LEU A 15 5.53 6.35 16.49
CA LEU A 15 4.21 6.77 16.04
C LEU A 15 4.27 7.86 14.97
N TRP A 16 5.15 8.85 15.14
CA TRP A 16 5.33 9.93 14.16
C TRP A 16 5.91 9.43 12.84
N ILE A 17 6.95 8.60 12.88
CA ILE A 17 7.52 8.00 11.67
C ILE A 17 6.44 7.17 10.96
N GLY A 18 5.70 6.35 11.70
CA GLY A 18 4.61 5.55 11.14
C GLY A 18 3.53 6.39 10.44
N ARG A 19 3.17 7.55 11.02
CA ARG A 19 2.24 8.51 10.41
C ARG A 19 2.80 9.14 9.15
N VAL A 20 4.07 9.55 9.14
CA VAL A 20 4.72 10.14 7.96
C VAL A 20 4.78 9.15 6.82
N LEU A 21 5.21 7.90 7.06
CA LEU A 21 5.24 6.85 6.04
C LEU A 21 3.84 6.55 5.50
N SER A 22 2.85 6.45 6.39
CA SER A 22 1.45 6.21 6.00
C SER A 22 0.89 7.35 5.15
N ALA A 23 1.20 8.60 5.51
CA ALA A 23 0.76 9.79 4.78
C ALA A 23 1.44 9.88 3.41
N LEU A 24 2.74 9.56 3.33
CA LEU A 24 3.47 9.54 2.06
C LEU A 24 2.87 8.51 1.10
N ALA A 25 2.63 7.29 1.57
CA ALA A 25 1.99 6.25 0.76
C ALA A 25 0.57 6.65 0.34
N ALA A 26 -0.23 7.18 1.27
CA ALA A 26 -1.59 7.57 0.99
C ALA A 26 -1.68 8.72 -0.02
N LEU A 27 -0.80 9.72 0.09
CA LEU A 27 -0.77 10.84 -0.85
C LEU A 27 -0.34 10.39 -2.25
N PHE A 28 0.65 9.50 -2.33
CA PHE A 28 1.09 8.92 -3.59
C PHE A 28 -0.04 8.14 -4.28
N LEU A 29 -0.70 7.22 -3.57
CA LEU A 29 -1.81 6.43 -4.11
C LEU A 29 -3.04 7.29 -4.43
N LEU A 30 -3.27 8.37 -3.67
CA LEU A 30 -4.34 9.30 -3.99
C LEU A 30 -4.07 9.97 -5.34
N PHE A 31 -2.83 10.44 -5.54
CA PHE A 31 -2.42 11.03 -6.79
C PHE A 31 -2.53 10.02 -7.94
N ASP A 32 -1.99 8.81 -7.78
CA ASP A 32 -2.03 7.74 -8.78
C ASP A 32 -3.47 7.34 -9.15
N GLY A 33 -4.33 7.10 -8.15
CA GLY A 33 -5.73 6.80 -8.39
C GLY A 33 -6.48 7.93 -9.11
N ILE A 34 -6.20 9.20 -8.78
CA ILE A 34 -6.81 10.35 -9.47
C ILE A 34 -6.36 10.41 -10.93
N THR A 35 -5.07 10.23 -11.23
CA THR A 35 -4.56 10.30 -12.61
C THR A 35 -5.18 9.20 -13.49
N HIS A 36 -5.45 8.03 -12.91
CA HIS A 36 -6.21 6.95 -13.55
C HIS A 36 -7.66 7.34 -13.85
N VAL A 37 -8.35 7.95 -12.88
CA VAL A 37 -9.76 8.40 -13.05
C VAL A 37 -9.89 9.48 -14.12
N VAL A 38 -8.96 10.44 -14.17
CA VAL A 38 -8.99 11.52 -15.17
C VAL A 38 -8.36 11.13 -16.53
N GLN A 39 -7.78 9.93 -16.63
CA GLN A 39 -7.22 9.36 -17.86
C GLN A 39 -6.16 10.26 -18.52
N ILE A 40 -5.17 10.72 -17.74
CA ILE A 40 -4.06 11.48 -18.32
C ILE A 40 -3.29 10.65 -19.37
N SER A 41 -2.64 11.32 -20.33
CA SER A 41 -1.95 10.64 -21.43
C SER A 41 -1.01 9.50 -20.99
N PRO A 42 -0.17 9.64 -19.94
CA PRO A 42 0.66 8.53 -19.47
C PRO A 42 -0.11 7.26 -19.11
N VAL A 43 -1.27 7.38 -18.44
CA VAL A 43 -2.10 6.21 -18.07
C VAL A 43 -2.70 5.55 -19.30
N VAL A 44 -3.21 6.37 -20.23
CA VAL A 44 -3.80 5.89 -21.49
C VAL A 44 -2.75 5.15 -22.32
N ASP A 45 -1.54 5.71 -22.44
CA ASP A 45 -0.43 5.11 -23.16
C ASP A 45 0.00 3.77 -22.54
N SER A 46 0.11 3.71 -21.21
CA SER A 46 0.41 2.47 -20.49
C SER A 46 -0.64 1.39 -20.72
N LEU A 47 -1.94 1.73 -20.67
CA LEU A 47 -3.01 0.76 -20.94
C LEU A 47 -2.99 0.26 -22.39
N ASN A 48 -2.74 1.14 -23.35
CA ASN A 48 -2.60 0.76 -24.75
C ASN A 48 -1.42 -0.21 -24.95
N GLN A 49 -0.28 0.02 -24.29
CA GLN A 49 0.86 -0.90 -24.32
C GLN A 49 0.53 -2.27 -23.71
N LEU A 50 -0.28 -2.29 -22.65
CA LEU A 50 -0.79 -3.53 -22.03
C LEU A 50 -1.84 -4.26 -22.90
N GLY A 51 -2.32 -3.63 -23.97
CA GLY A 51 -3.44 -4.12 -24.78
C GLY A 51 -4.78 -4.05 -24.04
N TYR A 52 -4.91 -3.16 -23.07
CA TYR A 52 -6.11 -2.96 -22.27
C TYR A 52 -6.96 -1.80 -22.81
N PRO A 53 -8.30 -1.94 -22.82
CA PRO A 53 -9.16 -0.85 -23.24
C PRO A 53 -9.10 0.31 -22.22
N VAL A 54 -9.08 1.54 -22.73
CA VAL A 54 -8.86 2.77 -21.93
C VAL A 54 -9.91 2.96 -20.83
N ASN A 55 -11.13 2.45 -21.00
CA ASN A 55 -12.16 2.49 -19.95
C ASN A 55 -11.75 1.75 -18.67
N LEU A 56 -10.77 0.83 -18.72
CA LEU A 56 -10.21 0.21 -17.53
C LEU A 56 -9.41 1.19 -16.66
N ALA A 57 -8.91 2.31 -17.19
CA ALA A 57 -8.25 3.34 -16.39
C ALA A 57 -9.17 3.81 -15.26
N LEU A 58 -10.43 4.09 -15.59
CA LEU A 58 -11.43 4.52 -14.62
C LEU A 58 -11.69 3.43 -13.57
N VAL A 59 -11.78 2.17 -13.99
CA VAL A 59 -12.04 1.04 -13.10
C VAL A 59 -10.87 0.83 -12.13
N LEU A 60 -9.64 0.87 -12.63
CA LEU A 60 -8.42 0.74 -11.83
C LEU A 60 -8.30 1.88 -10.83
N GLY A 61 -8.44 3.12 -11.28
CA GLY A 61 -8.39 4.30 -10.41
C GLY A 61 -9.47 4.30 -9.33
N VAL A 62 -10.72 3.95 -9.68
CA VAL A 62 -11.79 3.82 -8.67
C VAL A 62 -11.49 2.70 -7.67
N MET A 63 -11.02 1.54 -8.13
CA MET A 63 -10.67 0.42 -7.27
C MET A 63 -9.56 0.81 -6.29
N GLU A 64 -8.51 1.47 -6.77
CA GLU A 64 -7.42 1.98 -5.95
C GLU A 64 -7.91 2.96 -4.89
N LEU A 65 -8.72 3.96 -5.29
CA LEU A 65 -9.24 4.98 -4.38
C LEU A 65 -10.16 4.38 -3.32
N VAL A 66 -10.94 3.35 -3.65
CA VAL A 66 -11.74 2.61 -2.66
C VAL A 66 -10.84 1.87 -1.67
N CYS A 67 -9.84 1.13 -2.15
CA CYS A 67 -8.86 0.46 -1.28
C CYS A 67 -8.12 1.46 -0.37
N LEU A 68 -7.74 2.61 -0.91
CA LEU A 68 -7.10 3.69 -0.19
C LEU A 68 -8.03 4.30 0.88
N ALA A 69 -9.30 4.53 0.56
CA ALA A 69 -10.27 5.03 1.52
C ALA A 69 -10.43 4.08 2.72
N VAL A 70 -10.48 2.77 2.45
CA VAL A 70 -10.50 1.73 3.49
C VAL A 70 -9.19 1.74 4.31
N TYR A 71 -8.05 2.00 3.68
CA TYR A 71 -6.74 2.08 4.36
C TYR A 71 -6.61 3.30 5.27
N VAL A 72 -7.06 4.49 4.82
CA VAL A 72 -6.93 5.74 5.57
C VAL A 72 -7.80 5.74 6.83
N PHE A 73 -8.93 5.03 6.83
CA PHE A 73 -9.81 4.95 8.00
C PHE A 73 -9.19 4.05 9.10
N PRO A 74 -8.90 4.59 10.32
CA PRO A 74 -8.10 3.88 11.34
C PRO A 74 -8.65 2.52 11.75
N ALA A 75 -9.97 2.35 11.77
CA ALA A 75 -10.60 1.10 12.19
C ALA A 75 -10.43 -0.02 11.16
N THR A 76 -10.19 0.32 9.89
CA THR A 76 -10.10 -0.61 8.75
C THR A 76 -8.74 -0.60 8.08
N SER A 77 -7.76 0.12 8.63
CA SER A 77 -6.46 0.32 7.96
C SER A 77 -5.74 -0.97 7.61
N VAL A 78 -5.84 -2.00 8.44
CA VAL A 78 -5.24 -3.32 8.16
C VAL A 78 -5.91 -3.99 6.96
N LEU A 79 -7.24 -3.94 6.87
CA LEU A 79 -7.98 -4.46 5.71
C LEU A 79 -7.61 -3.69 4.45
N GLY A 80 -7.55 -2.36 4.52
CA GLY A 80 -7.14 -1.53 3.39
C GLY A 80 -5.71 -1.84 2.93
N ALA A 81 -4.79 -2.09 3.85
CA ALA A 81 -3.43 -2.50 3.51
C ALA A 81 -3.40 -3.86 2.79
N ILE A 82 -4.23 -4.82 3.20
CA ILE A 82 -4.36 -6.13 2.52
C ILE A 82 -4.90 -5.94 1.10
N LEU A 83 -5.95 -5.14 0.93
CA LEU A 83 -6.54 -4.84 -0.38
C LEU A 83 -5.52 -4.15 -1.30
N LEU A 84 -4.81 -3.15 -0.78
CA LEU A 84 -3.75 -2.45 -1.51
C LEU A 84 -2.59 -3.39 -1.88
N THR A 85 -2.19 -4.34 -1.03
CA THR A 85 -1.20 -5.36 -1.41
C THR A 85 -1.65 -6.16 -2.63
N GLY A 86 -2.93 -6.56 -2.68
CA GLY A 86 -3.48 -7.27 -3.84
C GLY A 86 -3.47 -6.40 -5.10
N TYR A 87 -3.92 -5.15 -4.99
CA TYR A 87 -3.92 -4.18 -6.09
C TYR A 87 -2.51 -3.92 -6.64
N LEU A 88 -1.54 -3.64 -5.75
CA LEU A 88 -0.13 -3.41 -6.10
C LEU A 88 0.52 -4.66 -6.72
N GLY A 89 0.15 -5.86 -6.27
CA GLY A 89 0.57 -7.11 -6.91
C GLY A 89 0.14 -7.22 -8.38
N GLY A 90 -1.07 -6.75 -8.69
CA GLY A 90 -1.56 -6.62 -10.07
C GLY A 90 -0.69 -5.68 -10.91
N ALA A 91 -0.32 -4.51 -10.37
CA ALA A 91 0.57 -3.57 -11.05
C ALA A 91 1.95 -4.18 -11.36
N ILE A 92 2.55 -4.90 -10.41
CA ILE A 92 3.82 -5.62 -10.61
C ILE A 92 3.69 -6.61 -11.79
N SER A 93 2.59 -7.38 -11.82
CA SER A 93 2.36 -8.35 -12.89
C SER A 93 2.22 -7.70 -14.27
N ALA A 94 1.62 -6.52 -14.35
CA ALA A 94 1.46 -5.75 -15.58
C ALA A 94 2.82 -5.27 -16.10
N HIS A 95 3.66 -4.71 -15.24
CA HIS A 95 5.02 -4.27 -15.62
C HIS A 95 5.93 -5.44 -16.02
N LEU A 96 5.85 -6.58 -15.32
CA LEU A 96 6.57 -7.79 -15.72
C LEU A 96 6.16 -8.28 -17.11
N ARG A 97 4.87 -8.18 -17.46
CA ARG A 97 4.36 -8.54 -18.80
C ARG A 97 4.92 -7.65 -19.91
N LEU A 98 5.13 -6.36 -19.62
CA LEU A 98 5.74 -5.41 -20.56
C LEU A 98 7.26 -5.56 -20.66
N GLY A 99 7.90 -6.28 -19.73
CA GLY A 99 9.35 -6.37 -19.66
C GLY A 99 10.01 -5.09 -19.17
N ASP A 100 9.29 -4.28 -18.38
CA ASP A 100 9.78 -3.01 -17.86
C ASP A 100 10.97 -3.18 -16.91
N PRO A 101 11.84 -2.15 -16.77
CA PRO A 101 12.99 -2.19 -15.87
C PRO A 101 12.61 -2.59 -14.43
N LEU A 102 13.24 -3.66 -13.93
CA LEU A 102 12.89 -4.28 -12.65
C LEU A 102 12.92 -3.31 -11.47
N PHE A 103 14.05 -2.62 -11.26
CA PHE A 103 14.25 -1.81 -10.06
C PHE A 103 13.55 -0.45 -10.08
N SER A 104 13.18 0.04 -11.27
CA SER A 104 12.60 1.37 -11.45
C SER A 104 11.08 1.32 -11.49
N THR A 105 10.49 0.49 -12.36
CA THR A 105 9.05 0.50 -12.62
C THR A 105 8.36 -0.70 -11.97
N THR A 106 8.93 -1.90 -12.15
CA THR A 106 8.31 -3.14 -11.68
C THR A 106 8.31 -3.28 -10.16
N LEU A 107 9.40 -2.90 -9.48
CA LEU A 107 9.49 -2.95 -8.01
C LEU A 107 8.93 -1.72 -7.31
N PHE A 108 8.55 -0.69 -8.05
CA PHE A 108 8.01 0.53 -7.45
C PHE A 108 6.76 0.27 -6.58
N PRO A 109 5.76 -0.54 -7.01
CA PRO A 109 4.65 -0.95 -6.14
C PRO A 109 5.09 -1.66 -4.86
N VAL A 110 6.22 -2.39 -4.87
CA VAL A 110 6.77 -3.05 -3.67
C VAL A 110 7.25 -2.00 -2.67
N TYR A 111 7.93 -0.94 -3.13
CA TYR A 111 8.37 0.15 -2.25
C TYR A 111 7.17 0.84 -1.59
N ILE A 112 6.08 1.06 -2.34
CA ILE A 112 4.83 1.59 -1.79
C ILE A 112 4.22 0.63 -0.75
N GLY A 113 4.18 -0.68 -1.05
CA GLY A 113 3.75 -1.70 -0.10
C GLY A 113 4.55 -1.67 1.21
N ILE A 114 5.87 -1.49 1.14
CA ILE A 114 6.73 -1.34 2.32
C ILE A 114 6.36 -0.10 3.12
N LEU A 115 6.05 1.03 2.49
CA LEU A 115 5.62 2.25 3.19
C LEU A 115 4.28 2.06 3.91
N ILE A 116 3.31 1.40 3.26
CA ILE A 116 1.99 1.08 3.83
C ILE A 116 2.15 0.22 5.08
N TRP A 117 2.81 -0.94 4.93
CA TRP A 117 2.95 -1.92 6.02
C TRP A 117 3.93 -1.46 7.09
N GLY A 118 5.02 -0.81 6.73
CA GLY A 118 5.97 -0.22 7.68
C GLY A 118 5.34 0.92 8.48
N GLY A 119 4.55 1.78 7.82
CA GLY A 119 3.78 2.83 8.49
C GLY A 119 2.79 2.27 9.51
N LEU A 120 2.07 1.21 9.16
CA LEU A 120 1.19 0.46 10.06
C LEU A 120 1.93 -0.22 11.20
N TYR A 121 3.01 -0.94 10.91
CA TYR A 121 3.81 -1.65 11.90
C TYR A 121 4.33 -0.71 13.00
N LEU A 122 4.71 0.52 12.64
CA LEU A 122 5.22 1.49 13.62
C LEU A 122 4.13 2.16 14.47
N ARG A 123 2.86 2.15 14.03
CA ARG A 123 1.74 2.85 14.70
C ARG A 123 0.67 1.96 15.32
N ASP A 124 0.56 0.70 14.89
CA ASP A 124 -0.49 -0.24 15.31
C ASP A 124 0.13 -1.47 15.99
N GLU A 125 -0.18 -1.65 17.28
CA GLU A 125 0.32 -2.76 18.07
C GLU A 125 -0.21 -4.12 17.60
N ARG A 126 -1.43 -4.15 17.05
CA ARG A 126 -2.06 -5.38 16.53
C ARG A 126 -1.28 -5.92 15.36
N VAL A 127 -0.85 -5.02 14.46
CA VAL A 127 -0.03 -5.37 13.29
C VAL A 127 1.32 -5.92 13.74
N ARG A 128 1.99 -5.29 14.71
CA ARG A 128 3.26 -5.82 15.24
C ARG A 128 3.08 -7.20 15.84
N ALA A 129 2.01 -7.42 16.60
CA ALA A 129 1.74 -8.69 17.25
C ALA A 129 1.66 -9.85 16.24
N LEU A 130 1.11 -9.61 15.05
CA LEU A 130 1.06 -10.61 13.97
C LEU A 130 2.46 -11.08 13.51
N PHE A 131 3.45 -10.17 13.49
CA PHE A 131 4.82 -10.51 13.06
C PHE A 131 5.69 -11.06 14.20
N THR A 132 5.42 -10.65 15.45
CA THR A 132 6.20 -11.09 16.62
C THR A 132 5.72 -12.40 17.23
N ALA A 133 4.47 -12.81 16.99
CA ALA A 133 3.90 -14.06 17.52
C ALA A 133 4.60 -15.33 17.02
N ARG A 134 5.43 -15.24 15.97
CA ARG A 134 6.17 -16.37 15.39
C ARG A 134 7.60 -16.53 15.94
N LYS A 135 7.86 -16.09 17.17
CA LYS A 135 9.15 -16.29 17.86
C LYS A 135 9.15 -17.42 18.90
N GLU A 136 8.15 -18.30 18.87
CA GLU A 136 8.18 -19.56 19.62
C GLU A 136 8.33 -20.73 18.64
N HIS A 137 9.55 -21.27 18.60
CA HIS A 137 10.02 -22.64 18.26
C HIS A 137 11.38 -22.62 17.56
#